data_AF-A0A958ALB3-F1
#
_entry.id   AF-A0A958ALB3-F1
#
_cell.length_a   1.000
_cell.length_b   1.000
_cell.length_c   1.000
_cell.angle_alpha   90.00
_cell.angle_beta   90.00
_cell.angle_gamma   90.00
#
_symmetry.space_group_name_H-M   'P 1'
#
loop_
_entity.id
_entity.type
_entity.pdbx_description
1 polymer ?
#
loop_
_entity_poly.entity_id
_entity_poly.type
_entity_poly.pdbx_seq_one_letter_code
_entity_poly.pdbx_strand_id
1 'polypeptide(L)'
;ISVGGDFLQPWSENPVALAVEALIERGLFVAAAAGNSGRNELRAPASAPNVMTVGGVDDGNQPWARQATAQRCALYPHNYGSVAAAYRAKVAAGQVRKPELLALARWLPAPILPPSAIFREVVTLGELRRLLLGYDPLRNDDFGWRTAGPLTPDDTRFHPPTWMPEVWHGLRQRMNAHKWIHPFYQHVDGTSVSVAQVSAVAAQMVQANPRLTPLQIRALLLQSALPLPVFPPHLTGAGLLQPWKAVALALRAGGPLAGTPLSATPLTPDALATLQLPTWSAPGMVTTSSRRQGDTPLVTVYLGCYAPAAERVSVVGAFNHWQPGQFLLTRHTAGWWHGAITLPIGPYAYRFWIESPTAPNGQWLADPENDATVESGYQTQHSLLEIG
;
A
#
# COMPACT_ATOMS: atom_id res chain seq x y z
N ILE A 1 5.83 -8.21 15.79
CA ILE A 1 6.63 -8.04 17.02
C ILE A 1 7.59 -6.87 16.80
N SER A 2 7.34 -5.76 17.49
CA SER A 2 8.06 -4.48 17.36
C SER A 2 9.10 -4.29 18.46
N VAL A 3 9.88 -5.34 18.75
CA VAL A 3 10.94 -5.37 19.75
C VAL A 3 11.99 -6.41 19.32
N GLY A 4 13.24 -6.20 19.71
CA GLY A 4 14.35 -7.15 19.52
C GLY A 4 14.93 -7.58 20.86
N GLY A 5 15.59 -8.75 20.88
CA GLY A 5 16.25 -9.28 22.07
C GLY A 5 17.52 -8.54 22.46
N ASP A 6 17.99 -8.75 23.68
CA ASP A 6 19.07 -7.97 24.28
C ASP A 6 20.47 -8.40 23.80
N PHE A 7 20.61 -9.60 23.22
CA PHE A 7 21.89 -10.19 22.82
C PHE A 7 21.80 -10.95 21.49
N LEU A 8 22.96 -11.12 20.85
CA LEU A 8 23.11 -11.96 19.66
C LEU A 8 23.27 -13.41 20.10
N GLN A 9 22.46 -14.29 19.52
CA GLN A 9 22.52 -15.73 19.77
C GLN A 9 22.03 -16.46 18.52
N PRO A 10 22.60 -17.63 18.18
CA PRO A 10 22.02 -18.52 17.19
C PRO A 10 20.52 -18.74 17.46
N TRP A 11 19.69 -18.60 16.43
CA TRP A 11 18.24 -18.69 16.59
C TRP A 11 17.80 -20.04 17.17
N SER A 12 18.56 -21.11 16.90
CA SER A 12 18.31 -22.48 17.38
C SER A 12 18.49 -22.64 18.89
N GLU A 13 19.19 -21.71 19.53
CA GLU A 13 19.44 -21.69 20.98
C GLU A 13 18.66 -20.57 21.68
N ASN A 14 18.03 -19.68 20.91
CA ASN A 14 17.31 -18.55 21.45
C ASN A 14 15.86 -18.92 21.78
N PRO A 15 15.42 -18.82 23.04
CA PRO A 15 14.09 -19.26 23.44
C PRO A 15 12.97 -18.45 22.78
N VAL A 16 13.19 -17.15 22.48
CA VAL A 16 12.20 -16.31 21.79
C VAL A 16 12.07 -16.74 20.33
N ALA A 17 13.19 -17.01 19.65
CA ALA A 17 13.15 -17.50 18.28
C ALA A 17 12.45 -18.85 18.19
N LEU A 18 12.80 -19.81 19.06
CA LEU A 18 12.15 -21.11 19.14
C LEU A 18 10.66 -21.02 19.45
N ALA A 19 10.25 -20.12 20.36
CA ALA A 19 8.84 -19.92 20.69
C ALA A 19 8.05 -19.40 19.49
N VAL A 20 8.63 -18.46 18.74
CA VAL A 20 7.97 -17.90 17.54
C VAL A 20 7.87 -18.93 16.42
N GLU A 21 8.91 -19.74 16.18
CA GLU A 21 8.84 -20.86 15.24
C GLU A 21 7.72 -21.84 15.62
N ALA A 22 7.58 -22.15 16.91
CA ALA A 22 6.51 -23.00 17.42
C ALA A 22 5.10 -22.39 17.27
N LEU A 23 4.97 -21.06 17.25
CA LEU A 23 3.70 -20.37 16.94
C LEU A 23 3.37 -20.46 15.45
N ILE A 24 4.38 -20.31 14.59
CA ILE A 24 4.22 -20.44 13.14
C ILE A 24 3.78 -21.85 12.76
N GLU A 25 4.37 -22.88 13.38
CA GLU A 25 3.93 -24.28 13.21
C GLU A 25 2.47 -24.50 13.61
N ARG A 26 1.93 -23.68 14.52
CA ARG A 26 0.53 -23.73 14.97
C ARG A 26 -0.42 -22.89 14.11
N GLY A 27 0.06 -22.34 12.99
CA GLY A 27 -0.77 -21.59 12.06
C GLY A 27 -0.81 -20.07 12.30
N LEU A 28 0.07 -19.52 13.14
CA LEU A 28 0.17 -18.08 13.32
C LEU A 28 1.18 -17.46 12.34
N PHE A 29 0.77 -16.45 11.59
CA PHE A 29 1.71 -15.59 10.88
C PHE A 29 2.42 -14.67 11.87
N VAL A 30 3.76 -14.62 11.83
CA VAL A 30 4.56 -13.75 12.70
C VAL A 30 5.53 -12.91 11.87
N ALA A 31 5.44 -11.60 12.05
CA ALA A 31 6.39 -10.63 11.51
C ALA A 31 7.20 -9.96 12.64
N ALA A 32 8.45 -9.63 12.39
CA ALA A 32 9.36 -8.99 13.34
C ALA A 32 10.09 -7.79 12.73
N ALA A 33 10.31 -6.75 13.53
CA ALA A 33 11.15 -5.62 13.16
C ALA A 33 12.61 -6.06 13.01
N ALA A 34 13.28 -5.64 11.92
CA ALA A 34 14.67 -6.01 11.67
C ALA A 34 15.67 -5.43 12.70
N GLY A 35 15.34 -4.30 13.33
CA GLY A 35 16.28 -3.51 14.15
C GLY A 35 16.71 -2.23 13.42
N ASN A 36 17.27 -1.26 14.13
CA ASN A 36 17.45 0.13 13.65
C ASN A 36 18.91 0.63 13.69
N SER A 37 19.90 -0.27 13.64
CA SER A 37 21.32 0.09 13.81
C SER A 37 22.12 0.09 12.50
N GLY A 38 21.52 -0.32 11.38
CA GLY A 38 22.20 -0.41 10.08
C GLY A 38 23.31 -1.47 10.06
N ARG A 39 23.24 -2.49 10.93
CA ARG A 39 24.29 -3.50 11.10
C ARG A 39 23.91 -4.85 10.53
N ASN A 40 24.91 -5.64 10.18
CA ASN A 40 24.77 -7.06 9.86
C ASN A 40 24.55 -7.88 11.16
N GLU A 41 23.46 -7.61 11.87
CA GLU A 41 23.15 -8.14 13.19
C GLU A 41 21.64 -8.40 13.34
N LEU A 42 21.23 -9.66 13.35
CA LEU A 42 19.84 -10.06 13.56
C LEU A 42 19.67 -10.63 14.97
N ARG A 43 18.75 -10.02 15.73
CA ARG A 43 18.39 -10.48 17.08
C ARG A 43 17.03 -11.15 17.04
N ALA A 44 16.76 -12.04 17.98
CA ALA A 44 15.44 -12.64 18.08
C ALA A 44 14.37 -11.55 18.32
N PRO A 45 13.16 -11.66 17.76
CA PRO A 45 12.68 -12.75 16.91
C PRO A 45 13.03 -12.61 15.42
N ALA A 46 13.65 -11.51 14.97
CA ALA A 46 14.00 -11.28 13.56
C ALA A 46 15.04 -12.27 13.01
N SER A 47 15.82 -12.90 13.88
CA SER A 47 16.74 -13.98 13.52
C SER A 47 16.07 -15.34 13.32
N ALA A 48 14.77 -15.49 13.59
CA ALA A 48 14.08 -16.76 13.38
C ALA A 48 13.81 -17.03 11.88
N PRO A 49 14.06 -18.25 11.36
CA PRO A 49 13.97 -18.54 9.93
C PRO A 49 12.62 -18.22 9.28
N ASN A 50 11.50 -18.66 9.86
CA ASN A 50 10.17 -18.54 9.27
C ASN A 50 9.45 -17.23 9.60
N VAL A 51 9.96 -16.46 10.58
CA VAL A 51 9.48 -15.09 10.84
C VAL A 51 9.68 -14.21 9.62
N MET A 52 8.67 -13.41 9.27
CA MET A 52 8.83 -12.35 8.28
C MET A 52 9.58 -11.18 8.92
N THR A 53 10.86 -11.01 8.60
CA THR A 53 11.65 -9.88 9.10
C THR A 53 11.45 -8.66 8.20
N VAL A 54 11.07 -7.54 8.81
CA VAL A 54 10.64 -6.33 8.12
C VAL A 54 11.64 -5.21 8.35
N GLY A 55 12.25 -4.76 7.26
CA GLY A 55 13.10 -3.57 7.20
C GLY A 55 12.31 -2.31 6.85
N GLY A 56 13.02 -1.21 6.59
CA GLY A 56 12.43 0.10 6.42
C GLY A 56 12.87 0.88 5.20
N VAL A 57 11.99 1.74 4.69
CA VAL A 57 12.33 2.84 3.77
C VAL A 57 11.76 4.17 4.28
N ASP A 58 12.36 5.26 3.80
CA ASP A 58 11.85 6.63 3.90
C ASP A 58 11.40 7.07 2.50
N ASP A 59 10.15 7.46 2.33
CA ASP A 59 9.59 7.95 1.07
C ASP A 59 9.65 9.49 0.95
N GLY A 60 10.22 10.17 1.94
CA GLY A 60 10.30 11.63 2.01
C GLY A 60 8.94 12.30 2.22
N ASN A 61 7.93 11.55 2.69
CA ASN A 61 6.55 11.99 2.87
C ASN A 61 5.98 12.67 1.60
N GLN A 62 6.33 12.13 0.43
CA GLN A 62 5.87 12.62 -0.86
C GLN A 62 4.60 11.88 -1.29
N PRO A 63 3.72 12.53 -2.10
CA PRO A 63 2.59 11.83 -2.68
C PRO A 63 3.01 10.54 -3.38
N TRP A 64 2.33 9.44 -3.08
CA TRP A 64 2.66 8.13 -3.62
C TRP A 64 2.56 8.14 -5.15
N ALA A 65 3.65 7.75 -5.78
CA ALA A 65 3.71 7.46 -7.21
C ALA A 65 4.67 6.30 -7.39
N ARG A 66 4.22 5.15 -7.89
CA ARG A 66 4.95 3.87 -7.80
C ARG A 66 6.38 3.96 -8.35
N GLN A 67 6.53 4.32 -9.63
CA GLN A 67 7.82 4.40 -10.31
C GLN A 67 8.74 5.44 -9.67
N ALA A 68 8.21 6.64 -9.40
CA ALA A 68 8.98 7.68 -8.73
C ALA A 68 9.43 7.18 -7.35
N THR A 69 8.53 6.69 -6.51
CA THR A 69 8.82 6.24 -5.14
C THR A 69 9.89 5.15 -5.10
N ALA A 70 9.87 4.20 -6.03
CA ALA A 70 10.93 3.18 -6.14
C ALA A 70 12.32 3.77 -6.40
N GLN A 71 12.41 4.94 -7.06
CA GLN A 71 13.67 5.62 -7.40
C GLN A 71 14.11 6.66 -6.36
N ARG A 72 13.16 7.35 -5.70
CA ARG A 72 13.44 8.45 -4.74
C ARG A 72 13.38 8.07 -3.26
N CYS A 73 12.86 6.89 -2.90
CA CYS A 73 12.92 6.46 -1.50
C CYS A 73 14.39 6.29 -1.05
N ALA A 74 14.62 6.36 0.26
CA ALA A 74 15.90 6.09 0.89
C ALA A 74 15.77 4.86 1.80
N LEU A 75 16.85 4.08 1.93
CA LEU A 75 16.86 2.99 2.90
C LEU A 75 16.89 3.54 4.32
N TYR A 76 16.02 2.99 5.17
CA TYR A 76 16.15 3.16 6.60
C TYR A 76 17.39 2.40 7.10
N PRO A 77 18.09 2.83 8.16
CA PRO A 77 19.22 2.09 8.72
C PRO A 77 18.74 0.84 9.49
N HIS A 78 18.05 -0.08 8.81
CA HIS A 78 17.63 -1.34 9.40
C HIS A 78 18.78 -2.35 9.45
N ASN A 79 18.72 -3.27 10.41
CA ASN A 79 19.67 -4.38 10.43
C ASN A 79 19.34 -5.39 9.34
N TYR A 80 20.36 -6.15 8.94
CA TYR A 80 20.28 -7.16 7.88
C TYR A 80 21.13 -8.37 8.23
N GLY A 81 21.03 -9.44 7.44
CA GLY A 81 21.91 -10.60 7.57
C GLY A 81 21.34 -11.86 6.95
N SER A 82 22.02 -12.98 7.18
CA SER A 82 21.59 -14.31 6.71
C SER A 82 21.41 -15.25 7.90
N VAL A 83 20.35 -16.05 7.86
CA VAL A 83 20.01 -17.03 8.89
C VAL A 83 20.00 -18.42 8.26
N ALA A 84 20.54 -19.43 8.94
CA ALA A 84 20.41 -20.82 8.49
C ALA A 84 18.92 -21.22 8.45
N ALA A 85 18.46 -21.76 7.32
CA ALA A 85 17.05 -22.08 7.08
C ALA A 85 16.53 -23.29 7.88
N ALA A 86 17.44 -24.11 8.44
CA ALA A 86 17.12 -25.43 8.96
C ALA A 86 16.43 -25.43 10.34
N TYR A 87 15.09 -25.46 10.37
CA TYR A 87 14.33 -25.72 11.60
C TYR A 87 13.94 -27.21 11.73
N ARG A 88 14.33 -27.87 12.83
CA ARG A 88 13.99 -29.29 13.17
C ARG A 88 14.08 -30.28 11.99
N ALA A 89 15.16 -30.20 11.20
CA ALA A 89 15.38 -31.02 10.00
C ALA A 89 14.32 -30.92 8.88
N LYS A 90 13.40 -29.93 8.94
CA LYS A 90 12.28 -29.75 8.00
C LYS A 90 12.51 -28.70 6.89
N VAL A 91 13.71 -28.15 6.74
CA VAL A 91 14.01 -27.15 5.71
C VAL A 91 15.35 -27.46 5.07
N ALA A 92 15.38 -27.39 3.73
CA ALA A 92 16.53 -27.69 2.89
C ALA A 92 17.80 -26.92 3.32
N ALA A 93 18.97 -27.50 3.06
CA ALA A 93 20.26 -26.83 3.24
C ALA A 93 20.23 -25.46 2.51
N GLY A 94 20.29 -24.36 3.26
CA GLY A 94 20.17 -23.02 2.71
C GLY A 94 20.24 -21.91 3.75
N GLN A 95 20.44 -20.68 3.27
CA GLN A 95 20.39 -19.45 4.07
C GLN A 95 19.19 -18.60 3.66
N VAL A 96 18.44 -18.10 4.65
CA VAL A 96 17.40 -17.09 4.47
C VAL A 96 18.01 -15.71 4.69
N ARG A 97 17.97 -14.85 3.68
CA ARG A 97 18.37 -13.44 3.80
C ARG A 97 17.27 -12.64 4.50
N LYS A 98 17.67 -11.71 5.36
CA LYS A 98 16.78 -10.82 6.12
C LYS A 98 17.27 -9.37 5.96
N PRO A 99 16.37 -8.36 5.94
CA PRO A 99 14.91 -8.51 5.93
C PRO A 99 14.39 -9.10 4.61
N GLU A 100 13.27 -9.81 4.67
CA GLU A 100 12.62 -10.31 3.44
C GLU A 100 11.73 -9.27 2.77
N LEU A 101 11.24 -8.30 3.53
CA LEU A 101 10.30 -7.28 3.06
C LEU A 101 10.60 -5.92 3.71
N LEU A 102 10.34 -4.83 3.00
CA LEU A 102 10.43 -3.47 3.51
C LEU A 102 9.03 -2.84 3.62
N ALA A 103 8.85 -1.94 4.58
CA ALA A 103 7.70 -1.04 4.65
C ALA A 103 8.17 0.37 5.06
N LEU A 104 7.25 1.35 5.09
CA LEU A 104 7.61 2.71 5.49
C LEU A 104 8.12 2.71 6.94
N ALA A 105 9.17 3.45 7.22
CA ALA A 105 9.86 3.43 8.51
C ALA A 105 10.18 4.82 9.06
N ARG A 106 9.79 5.88 8.35
CA ARG A 106 10.08 7.25 8.77
C ARG A 106 8.90 8.16 8.49
N TRP A 107 8.68 9.12 9.38
CA TRP A 107 7.60 10.11 9.22
C TRP A 107 6.19 9.50 9.18
N LEU A 108 5.95 8.41 9.93
CA LEU A 108 4.60 7.84 9.98
C LEU A 108 3.75 8.53 11.06
N PRO A 109 2.56 9.05 10.73
CA PRO A 109 1.63 9.57 11.74
C PRO A 109 1.15 8.45 12.66
N ALA A 110 1.36 8.60 13.96
CA ALA A 110 0.92 7.64 14.98
C ALA A 110 0.29 8.35 16.18
N PRO A 111 -0.69 7.70 16.84
CA PRO A 111 -1.33 8.27 18.01
C PRO A 111 -0.36 8.40 19.17
N ILE A 112 -0.52 9.46 19.95
CA ILE A 112 0.19 9.64 21.23
C ILE A 112 -0.64 8.99 22.32
N LEU A 113 -0.04 8.10 23.12
CA LEU A 113 -0.73 7.36 24.19
C LEU A 113 -1.27 8.31 25.28
N PRO A 114 -2.59 8.35 25.54
CA PRO A 114 -3.16 9.07 26.67
C PRO A 114 -3.35 8.14 27.89
N PRO A 115 -3.07 8.57 29.14
CA PRO A 115 -2.40 9.80 29.53
C PRO A 115 -0.88 9.59 29.70
N SER A 116 -0.07 10.08 28.75
CA SER A 116 1.39 10.14 28.90
C SER A 116 1.89 11.56 29.18
N ALA A 117 3.12 11.71 29.67
CA ALA A 117 3.76 13.02 29.83
C ALA A 117 3.88 13.76 28.48
N ILE A 118 4.22 13.02 27.41
CA ILE A 118 4.26 13.53 26.03
C ILE A 118 2.87 14.03 25.62
N PHE A 119 1.81 13.26 25.90
CA PHE A 119 0.45 13.66 25.58
C PHE A 119 0.05 14.96 26.27
N ARG A 120 0.29 15.08 27.57
CA ARG A 120 -0.01 16.31 28.33
C ARG A 120 0.69 17.52 27.73
N GLU A 121 1.97 17.37 27.42
CA GLU A 121 2.74 18.45 26.82
C GLU A 121 2.21 18.84 25.44
N VAL A 122 2.00 17.87 24.55
CA VAL A 122 1.56 18.12 23.17
C VAL A 122 0.16 18.75 23.11
N VAL A 123 -0.74 18.40 24.02
CA VAL A 123 -2.02 19.09 24.18
C VAL A 123 -1.82 20.54 24.61
N THR A 124 -0.98 20.80 25.61
CA THR A 124 -0.66 22.18 26.04
C THR A 124 -0.02 23.00 24.92
N LEU A 125 0.90 22.42 24.14
CA LEU A 125 1.49 23.07 22.97
C LEU A 125 0.40 23.38 21.91
N GLY A 126 -0.57 22.48 21.72
CA GLY A 126 -1.71 22.69 20.84
C GLY A 126 -2.57 23.89 21.24
N GLU A 127 -2.92 24.00 22.52
CA GLU A 127 -3.69 25.14 23.04
C GLU A 127 -2.91 26.46 22.94
N LEU A 128 -1.63 26.45 23.33
CA LEU A 128 -0.76 27.62 23.20
C LEU A 128 -0.64 28.07 21.74
N ARG A 129 -0.50 27.13 20.79
CA ARG A 129 -0.48 27.43 19.36
C ARG A 129 -1.77 28.12 18.92
N ARG A 130 -2.94 27.65 19.36
CA ARG A 130 -4.23 28.29 19.01
C ARG A 130 -4.29 29.71 19.53
N LEU A 131 -3.96 29.94 20.80
CA LEU A 131 -3.96 31.26 21.42
C LEU A 131 -3.04 32.23 20.65
N LEU A 132 -1.82 31.81 20.32
CA LEU A 132 -0.87 32.62 19.56
C LEU A 132 -1.35 32.95 18.15
N LEU A 133 -2.20 32.10 17.55
CA LEU A 133 -2.83 32.33 16.25
C LEU A 133 -4.12 33.17 16.33
N GLY A 134 -4.44 33.71 17.50
CA GLY A 134 -5.60 34.60 17.68
C GLY A 134 -6.92 33.88 17.99
N TYR A 135 -6.87 32.59 18.35
CA TYR A 135 -8.04 31.92 18.91
C TYR A 135 -8.39 32.52 20.27
N ASP A 136 -9.64 32.95 20.43
CA ASP A 136 -10.18 33.43 21.69
C ASP A 136 -11.09 32.35 22.30
N PRO A 137 -10.68 31.70 23.41
CA PRO A 137 -11.47 30.65 24.05
C PRO A 137 -12.77 31.16 24.70
N LEU A 138 -12.95 32.48 24.84
CA LEU A 138 -14.17 33.10 25.40
C LEU A 138 -15.16 33.50 24.31
N ARG A 139 -14.72 33.61 23.06
CA ARG A 139 -15.62 33.68 21.92
C ARG A 139 -16.10 32.27 21.63
N ASN A 140 -17.41 32.08 21.65
CA ASN A 140 -18.09 30.84 21.23
C ASN A 140 -17.95 30.61 19.71
N ASP A 141 -16.86 31.09 19.11
CA ASP A 141 -16.46 30.74 17.78
C ASP A 141 -16.09 29.26 17.86
N ASP A 142 -16.96 28.43 17.30
CA ASP A 142 -16.66 27.06 16.93
C ASP A 142 -15.52 27.08 15.90
N PHE A 143 -14.31 27.35 16.38
CA PHE A 143 -13.07 26.79 15.88
C PHE A 143 -13.01 25.30 16.27
N GLY A 144 -14.18 24.64 16.31
CA GLY A 144 -14.27 23.22 16.04
C GLY A 144 -13.49 22.93 14.77
N TRP A 145 -13.00 21.71 14.68
CA TRP A 145 -12.19 21.19 13.59
C TRP A 145 -12.97 21.16 12.27
N ARG A 146 -13.44 22.32 11.80
CA ARG A 146 -14.06 22.51 10.50
C ARG A 146 -13.07 21.93 9.52
N THR A 147 -13.53 20.94 8.77
CA THR A 147 -12.88 20.49 7.54
C THR A 147 -12.53 21.74 6.76
N ALA A 148 -11.26 22.13 6.77
CA ALA A 148 -10.80 23.22 5.95
C ALA A 148 -11.23 22.89 4.52
N GLY A 149 -11.79 23.87 3.82
CA GLY A 149 -11.99 23.74 2.37
C GLY A 149 -10.65 23.41 1.68
N PRO A 150 -10.67 22.99 0.41
CA PRO A 150 -9.43 22.73 -0.32
C PRO A 150 -8.48 23.92 -0.19
N LEU A 151 -7.29 23.67 0.36
CA LEU A 151 -6.27 24.68 0.60
C LEU A 151 -5.89 25.34 -0.73
N THR A 152 -5.93 26.67 -0.77
CA THR A 152 -5.36 27.44 -1.88
C THR A 152 -3.83 27.52 -1.74
N PRO A 153 -3.08 27.78 -2.83
CA PRO A 153 -1.63 27.99 -2.75
C PRO A 153 -1.22 29.09 -1.76
N ASP A 154 -2.05 30.12 -1.57
CA ASP A 154 -1.80 31.17 -0.57
C ASP A 154 -2.05 30.70 0.88
N ASP A 155 -2.94 29.73 1.11
CA ASP A 155 -3.15 29.12 2.44
C ASP A 155 -1.92 28.33 2.92
N THR A 156 -0.98 28.01 2.04
CA THR A 156 0.26 27.31 2.40
C THR A 156 1.32 28.22 3.00
N ARG A 157 1.19 29.54 2.85
CA ARG A 157 2.10 30.53 3.44
C ARG A 157 1.69 30.83 4.87
N PHE A 158 2.13 29.98 5.78
CA PHE A 158 1.98 30.22 7.21
C PHE A 158 2.79 31.46 7.64
N HIS A 159 2.09 32.52 8.02
CA HIS A 159 2.70 33.70 8.65
C HIS A 159 2.76 33.49 10.17
N PRO A 160 3.96 33.45 10.78
CA PRO A 160 4.07 33.37 12.23
C PRO A 160 3.44 34.62 12.87
N PRO A 161 2.87 34.49 14.08
CA PRO A 161 2.38 35.65 14.81
C PRO A 161 3.53 36.65 15.03
N THR A 162 3.24 37.93 14.80
CA THR A 162 4.20 39.03 15.00
C THR A 162 4.34 39.45 16.46
N TRP A 163 3.44 38.96 17.32
CA TRP A 163 3.45 39.16 18.76
C TRP A 163 3.98 37.91 19.47
N MET A 164 4.76 38.11 20.53
CA MET A 164 5.45 37.04 21.28
C MET A 164 6.32 36.09 20.40
N PRO A 165 7.23 36.62 19.56
CA PRO A 165 8.02 35.81 18.63
C PRO A 165 8.93 34.80 19.34
N GLU A 166 9.42 35.10 20.54
CA GLU A 166 10.25 34.19 21.35
C GLU A 166 9.44 32.99 21.82
N VAL A 167 8.18 33.21 22.22
CA VAL A 167 7.26 32.14 22.64
C VAL A 167 6.86 31.29 21.46
N TRP A 168 6.59 31.90 20.30
CA TRP A 168 6.34 31.17 19.06
C TRP A 168 7.54 30.31 18.66
N HIS A 169 8.76 30.84 18.80
CA HIS A 169 9.98 30.10 18.51
C HIS A 169 10.16 28.89 19.44
N GLY A 170 10.01 29.10 20.76
CA GLY A 170 10.08 28.02 21.75
C GLY A 170 9.01 26.95 21.53
N LEU A 171 7.77 27.37 21.23
CA LEU A 171 6.68 26.48 20.85
C LEU A 171 7.05 25.62 19.64
N ARG A 172 7.55 26.24 18.55
CA ARG A 172 7.99 25.53 17.35
C ARG A 172 9.12 24.53 17.63
N GLN A 173 10.09 24.89 18.46
CA GLN A 173 11.15 23.97 18.85
C GLN A 173 10.59 22.74 19.57
N ARG A 174 9.67 22.92 20.53
CA ARG A 174 9.04 21.79 21.24
C ARG A 174 8.15 20.96 20.33
N MET A 175 7.37 21.59 19.45
CA MET A 175 6.56 20.89 18.45
C MET A 175 7.43 20.03 17.51
N ASN A 176 8.56 20.58 17.03
CA ASN A 176 9.49 19.85 16.17
C ASN A 176 10.16 18.69 16.93
N ALA A 177 10.51 18.88 18.21
CA ALA A 177 11.07 17.82 19.04
C ALA A 177 10.10 16.64 19.22
N HIS A 178 8.80 16.92 19.30
CA HIS A 178 7.74 15.90 19.32
C HIS A 178 7.28 15.46 17.93
N LYS A 179 7.94 15.93 16.86
CA LYS A 179 7.54 15.71 15.46
C LYS A 179 6.03 15.89 15.27
N TRP A 180 5.52 16.97 15.83
CA TRP A 180 4.10 17.24 16.00
C TRP A 180 3.34 17.24 14.67
N ILE A 181 2.15 16.62 14.69
CA ILE A 181 1.17 16.67 13.59
C ILE A 181 -0.12 17.28 14.12
N HIS A 182 -0.54 16.82 15.29
CA HIS A 182 -1.79 17.16 15.94
C HIS A 182 -1.66 16.93 17.45
N PRO A 183 -2.48 17.55 18.32
CA PRO A 183 -2.48 17.24 19.76
C PRO A 183 -2.60 15.75 20.14
N PHE A 184 -3.10 14.91 19.23
CA PHE A 184 -3.25 13.47 19.43
C PHE A 184 -2.31 12.62 18.58
N TYR A 185 -1.51 13.23 17.68
CA TYR A 185 -0.66 12.51 16.72
C TYR A 185 0.73 13.12 16.58
N GLN A 186 1.72 12.26 16.46
CA GLN A 186 3.11 12.60 16.17
C GLN A 186 3.66 11.71 15.07
N HIS A 187 4.72 12.15 14.39
CA HIS A 187 5.45 11.25 13.52
C HIS A 187 6.33 10.28 14.34
N VAL A 188 6.37 9.02 13.93
CA VAL A 188 7.23 7.97 14.47
C VAL A 188 8.12 7.36 13.40
N ASP A 189 9.28 6.86 13.83
CA ASP A 189 10.27 6.21 12.97
C ASP A 189 10.64 4.83 13.55
N GLY A 190 11.11 3.93 12.69
CA GLY A 190 11.68 2.65 13.07
C GLY A 190 11.04 1.46 12.36
N THR A 191 11.80 0.37 12.28
CA THR A 191 11.30 -0.93 11.79
C THR A 191 10.15 -1.47 12.64
N SER A 192 10.01 -0.99 13.89
CA SER A 192 8.85 -1.21 14.75
C SER A 192 7.52 -0.71 14.14
N VAL A 193 7.58 0.35 13.33
CA VAL A 193 6.42 0.90 12.62
C VAL A 193 6.21 0.18 11.30
N SER A 194 7.28 -0.22 10.63
CA SER A 194 7.26 -1.02 9.41
C SER A 194 6.57 -2.38 9.63
N VAL A 195 6.94 -3.08 10.70
CA VAL A 195 6.32 -4.38 11.03
C VAL A 195 4.83 -4.26 11.40
N ALA A 196 4.40 -3.12 11.96
CA ALA A 196 2.99 -2.89 12.26
C ALA A 196 2.15 -2.80 10.96
N GLN A 197 2.67 -2.13 9.93
CA GLN A 197 2.02 -2.08 8.62
C GLN A 197 1.92 -3.47 7.98
N VAL A 198 2.99 -4.26 7.99
CA VAL A 198 2.97 -5.63 7.46
C VAL A 198 1.97 -6.50 8.21
N SER A 199 1.86 -6.33 9.54
CA SER A 199 0.88 -7.06 10.36
C SER A 199 -0.55 -6.65 10.01
N ALA A 200 -0.81 -5.36 9.75
CA ALA A 200 -2.12 -4.87 9.32
C ALA A 200 -2.51 -5.43 7.94
N VAL A 201 -1.57 -5.47 6.97
CA VAL A 201 -1.84 -6.06 5.65
C VAL A 201 -2.08 -7.56 5.76
N ALA A 202 -1.29 -8.29 6.56
CA ALA A 202 -1.52 -9.71 6.81
C ALA A 202 -2.92 -9.98 7.40
N ALA A 203 -3.39 -9.14 8.33
CA ALA A 203 -4.74 -9.24 8.88
C ALA A 203 -5.81 -9.00 7.79
N GLN A 204 -5.63 -8.01 6.91
CA GLN A 204 -6.53 -7.78 5.77
C GLN A 204 -6.53 -8.95 4.78
N MET A 205 -5.37 -9.59 4.54
CA MET A 205 -5.28 -10.79 3.72
C MET A 205 -6.05 -11.96 4.34
N VAL A 206 -5.96 -12.16 5.66
CA VAL A 206 -6.73 -13.18 6.39
C VAL A 206 -8.23 -12.87 6.35
N GLN A 207 -8.62 -11.60 6.49
CA GLN A 207 -10.02 -11.18 6.32
C GLN A 207 -10.54 -11.49 4.91
N ALA A 208 -9.74 -11.20 3.89
CA ALA A 208 -10.06 -11.46 2.50
C ALA A 208 -10.13 -12.97 2.18
N ASN A 209 -9.28 -13.77 2.81
CA ASN A 209 -9.25 -15.22 2.65
C ASN A 209 -8.84 -15.91 3.97
N PRO A 210 -9.82 -16.33 4.79
CA PRO A 210 -9.55 -16.96 6.09
C PRO A 210 -8.87 -18.33 6.00
N ARG A 211 -8.72 -18.91 4.79
CA ARG A 211 -8.08 -20.21 4.56
C ARG A 211 -6.56 -20.11 4.37
N LEU A 212 -5.99 -18.90 4.34
CA LEU A 212 -4.56 -18.72 4.11
C LEU A 212 -3.74 -19.26 5.29
N THR A 213 -2.75 -20.09 4.96
CA THR A 213 -1.71 -20.51 5.90
C THR A 213 -0.66 -19.39 6.10
N PRO A 214 0.11 -19.40 7.21
CA PRO A 214 1.20 -18.45 7.42
C PRO A 214 2.23 -18.42 6.28
N LEU A 215 2.54 -19.58 5.70
CA LEU A 215 3.47 -19.68 4.57
C LEU A 215 2.90 -19.04 3.30
N GLN A 216 1.59 -19.21 3.05
CA GLN A 216 0.93 -18.53 1.93
C GLN A 216 0.89 -17.02 2.14
N ILE A 217 0.56 -16.53 3.35
CA ILE A 217 0.59 -15.08 3.66
C ILE A 217 1.99 -14.52 3.37
N ARG A 218 3.02 -15.20 3.88
CA ARG A 218 4.42 -14.83 3.63
C ARG A 218 4.75 -14.81 2.14
N ALA A 219 4.42 -15.86 1.40
CA ALA A 219 4.71 -15.94 -0.04
C ALA A 219 4.00 -14.84 -0.84
N LEU A 220 2.73 -14.58 -0.57
CA LEU A 220 1.95 -13.56 -1.26
C LEU A 220 2.45 -12.14 -0.95
N LEU A 221 2.85 -11.85 0.29
CA LEU A 221 3.48 -10.58 0.64
C LEU A 221 4.76 -10.36 -0.17
N LEU A 222 5.64 -11.36 -0.26
CA LEU A 222 6.88 -11.28 -1.04
C LEU A 222 6.61 -11.16 -2.54
N GLN A 223 5.67 -11.93 -3.08
CA GLN A 223 5.27 -11.87 -4.49
C GLN A 223 4.68 -10.51 -4.87
N SER A 224 3.96 -9.88 -3.95
CA SER A 224 3.31 -8.58 -4.18
C SER A 224 4.27 -7.39 -4.09
N ALA A 225 5.44 -7.56 -3.48
CA ALA A 225 6.35 -6.46 -3.17
C ALA A 225 6.80 -5.71 -4.43
N LEU A 226 7.00 -4.41 -4.29
CA LEU A 226 7.59 -3.54 -5.31
C LEU A 226 9.12 -3.65 -5.21
N PRO A 227 9.81 -4.23 -6.21
CA PRO A 227 11.26 -4.34 -6.19
C PRO A 227 11.92 -2.96 -6.17
N LEU A 228 13.03 -2.85 -5.44
CA LEU A 228 13.84 -1.62 -5.36
C LEU A 228 15.25 -1.90 -5.91
N PRO A 229 15.42 -1.96 -7.25
CA PRO A 229 16.68 -2.38 -7.87
C PRO A 229 17.83 -1.38 -7.69
N VAL A 230 17.51 -0.14 -7.29
CA VAL A 230 18.50 0.89 -6.96
C VAL A 230 19.33 0.56 -5.71
N PHE A 231 18.88 -0.40 -4.90
CA PHE A 231 19.52 -0.80 -3.66
C PHE A 231 20.08 -2.23 -3.70
N PRO A 232 21.09 -2.53 -2.87
CA PRO A 232 21.61 -3.89 -2.77
C PRO A 232 20.53 -4.90 -2.35
N PRO A 233 20.37 -6.04 -3.06
CA PRO A 233 19.30 -7.01 -2.78
C PRO A 233 19.32 -7.60 -1.37
N HIS A 234 20.49 -7.66 -0.72
CA HIS A 234 20.61 -8.17 0.65
C HIS A 234 20.05 -7.20 1.71
N LEU A 235 19.80 -5.94 1.35
CA LEU A 235 19.17 -4.94 2.23
C LEU A 235 17.67 -4.81 1.97
N THR A 236 17.18 -5.21 0.80
CA THR A 236 15.80 -4.97 0.38
C THR A 236 14.91 -6.20 0.37
N GLY A 237 15.50 -7.41 0.32
CA GLY A 237 14.70 -8.62 0.18
C GLY A 237 13.87 -8.59 -1.10
N ALA A 238 12.57 -8.85 -0.99
CA ALA A 238 11.62 -8.75 -2.10
C ALA A 238 11.26 -7.29 -2.49
N GLY A 239 11.55 -6.32 -1.62
CA GLY A 239 11.27 -4.91 -1.85
C GLY A 239 10.18 -4.35 -0.94
N LEU A 240 9.51 -3.29 -1.40
CA LEU A 240 8.55 -2.51 -0.63
C LEU A 240 7.15 -3.14 -0.63
N LEU A 241 6.54 -3.27 0.54
CA LEU A 241 5.16 -3.72 0.76
C LEU A 241 4.18 -3.04 -0.20
N GLN A 242 3.30 -3.83 -0.84
CA GLN A 242 2.20 -3.35 -1.67
C GLN A 242 0.86 -3.88 -1.13
N PRO A 243 0.19 -3.14 -0.22
CA PRO A 243 -0.99 -3.63 0.49
C PRO A 243 -2.10 -4.14 -0.44
N TRP A 244 -2.47 -3.35 -1.45
CA TRP A 244 -3.56 -3.69 -2.36
C TRP A 244 -3.24 -4.98 -3.13
N LYS A 245 -2.00 -5.12 -3.62
CA LYS A 245 -1.57 -6.27 -4.44
C LYS A 245 -1.52 -7.54 -3.59
N ALA A 246 -1.06 -7.43 -2.34
CA ALA A 246 -1.07 -8.54 -1.39
C ALA A 246 -2.49 -9.05 -1.12
N VAL A 247 -3.46 -8.15 -0.88
CA VAL A 247 -4.87 -8.50 -0.64
C VAL A 247 -5.55 -9.04 -1.91
N ALA A 248 -5.27 -8.45 -3.07
CA ALA A 248 -5.75 -8.93 -4.37
C ALA A 248 -5.28 -10.36 -4.68
N LEU A 249 -4.02 -10.69 -4.38
CA LEU A 249 -3.50 -12.05 -4.50
C LEU A 249 -4.11 -12.99 -3.46
N ALA A 250 -4.34 -12.53 -2.22
CA ALA A 250 -5.00 -13.29 -1.17
C ALA A 250 -6.42 -13.74 -1.57
N LEU A 251 -7.20 -12.85 -2.19
CA LEU A 251 -8.53 -13.16 -2.71
C LEU A 251 -8.51 -14.24 -3.81
N ARG A 252 -7.43 -14.32 -4.59
CA ARG A 252 -7.26 -15.28 -5.70
C ARG A 252 -6.65 -16.61 -5.28
N ALA A 253 -5.90 -16.63 -4.17
CA ALA A 253 -5.21 -17.81 -3.67
C ALA A 253 -6.17 -18.85 -3.07
N GLY A 254 -6.94 -19.53 -3.92
CA GLY A 254 -8.03 -20.40 -3.52
C GLY A 254 -9.12 -19.66 -2.73
N GLY A 255 -9.25 -18.33 -2.92
CA GLY A 255 -10.23 -17.48 -2.24
C GLY A 255 -11.44 -17.15 -3.11
N PRO A 256 -12.22 -16.11 -2.76
CA PRO A 256 -13.44 -15.71 -3.47
C PRO A 256 -13.25 -15.32 -4.94
N LEU A 257 -12.02 -14.97 -5.35
CA LEU A 257 -11.65 -14.58 -6.71
C LEU A 257 -10.78 -15.64 -7.41
N ALA A 258 -10.73 -16.87 -6.89
CA ALA A 258 -9.98 -17.95 -7.51
C ALA A 258 -10.37 -18.13 -8.99
N GLY A 259 -9.36 -18.23 -9.86
CA GLY A 259 -9.53 -18.34 -11.31
C GLY A 259 -9.69 -17.00 -12.06
N THR A 260 -9.86 -15.88 -11.35
CA THR A 260 -9.85 -14.56 -11.99
C THR A 260 -8.42 -14.01 -12.10
N PRO A 261 -8.02 -13.46 -13.27
CA PRO A 261 -6.71 -12.84 -13.41
C PRO A 261 -6.67 -11.44 -12.75
N LEU A 262 -5.49 -10.83 -12.69
CA LEU A 262 -5.35 -9.41 -12.35
C LEU A 262 -5.90 -8.56 -13.49
N SER A 263 -6.40 -7.36 -13.18
CA SER A 263 -6.79 -6.38 -14.19
C SER A 263 -5.64 -6.10 -15.18
N ALA A 264 -6.00 -5.69 -16.40
CA ALA A 264 -5.10 -5.50 -17.53
C ALA A 264 -4.40 -6.78 -18.06
N THR A 265 -4.81 -7.98 -17.62
CA THR A 265 -4.24 -9.24 -18.13
C THR A 265 -4.88 -9.65 -19.47
N PRO A 266 -4.10 -9.94 -20.52
CA PRO A 266 -4.62 -10.54 -21.75
C PRO A 266 -5.27 -11.91 -21.50
N LEU A 267 -6.43 -12.14 -22.09
CA LEU A 267 -7.20 -13.38 -21.99
C LEU A 267 -6.99 -14.27 -23.22
N THR A 268 -6.82 -15.57 -22.98
CA THR A 268 -6.99 -16.58 -24.02
C THR A 268 -8.47 -16.80 -24.31
N PRO A 269 -8.84 -17.32 -25.49
CA PRO A 269 -10.22 -17.68 -25.80
C PRO A 269 -10.85 -18.62 -24.76
N ASP A 270 -10.08 -19.59 -24.26
CA ASP A 270 -10.54 -20.54 -23.24
C ASP A 270 -10.81 -19.87 -21.89
N ALA A 271 -9.94 -18.92 -21.49
CA ALA A 271 -10.14 -18.15 -20.27
C ALA A 271 -11.39 -17.25 -20.37
N LEU A 272 -11.61 -16.63 -21.53
CA LEU A 272 -12.79 -15.82 -21.80
C LEU A 272 -14.08 -16.65 -21.71
N ALA A 273 -14.09 -17.84 -22.31
CA ALA A 273 -15.23 -18.77 -22.26
C ALA A 273 -15.53 -19.24 -20.84
N THR A 274 -14.49 -19.48 -20.04
CA THR A 274 -14.62 -19.93 -18.64
C THR A 274 -15.19 -18.83 -17.74
N LEU A 275 -14.75 -17.59 -17.92
CA LEU A 275 -15.13 -16.46 -17.06
C LEU A 275 -16.51 -15.86 -17.40
N GLN A 276 -17.08 -16.17 -18.57
CA GLN A 276 -18.41 -15.70 -19.01
C GLN A 276 -18.59 -14.18 -18.87
N LEU A 277 -17.58 -13.42 -19.25
CA LEU A 277 -17.54 -11.97 -19.04
C LEU A 277 -18.36 -11.21 -20.07
N PRO A 278 -18.98 -10.07 -19.70
CA PRO A 278 -19.40 -9.10 -20.69
C PRO A 278 -18.15 -8.63 -21.46
N THR A 279 -18.21 -8.75 -22.78
CA THR A 279 -17.07 -8.45 -23.66
C THR A 279 -17.46 -7.38 -24.65
N TRP A 280 -16.70 -6.28 -24.68
CA TRP A 280 -16.93 -5.17 -25.62
C TRP A 280 -15.82 -5.09 -26.65
N SER A 281 -16.17 -4.55 -27.81
CA SER A 281 -15.23 -4.11 -28.84
C SER A 281 -15.37 -2.60 -29.01
N ALA A 282 -14.26 -1.88 -29.15
CA ALA A 282 -14.28 -0.43 -29.33
C ALA A 282 -15.05 -0.03 -30.62
N PRO A 283 -16.09 0.83 -30.53
CA PRO A 283 -16.81 1.31 -31.71
C PRO A 283 -15.86 2.05 -32.64
N GLY A 284 -15.89 1.70 -33.93
CA GLY A 284 -15.04 2.31 -34.96
C GLY A 284 -13.60 1.78 -35.04
N MET A 285 -13.18 0.83 -34.18
CA MET A 285 -11.85 0.23 -34.28
C MET A 285 -11.81 -1.06 -35.11
N VAL A 286 -12.78 -1.98 -35.01
CA VAL A 286 -12.95 -3.12 -35.94
C VAL A 286 -14.39 -3.67 -35.86
N THR A 287 -15.08 -3.83 -36.99
CA THR A 287 -16.26 -4.73 -37.11
C THR A 287 -15.79 -6.15 -37.42
N THR A 288 -16.14 -7.12 -36.58
CA THR A 288 -15.73 -8.53 -36.73
C THR A 288 -16.11 -9.16 -38.08
N SER A 289 -17.12 -8.62 -38.77
CA SER A 289 -17.58 -9.08 -40.08
C SER A 289 -16.79 -8.57 -41.28
N SER A 290 -15.78 -7.68 -41.11
CA SER A 290 -15.10 -7.01 -42.23
C SER A 290 -13.58 -7.17 -42.27
N ARG A 291 -13.03 -8.22 -41.63
CA ARG A 291 -11.58 -8.40 -41.49
C ARG A 291 -10.90 -8.80 -42.80
N ARG A 292 -9.86 -8.07 -43.22
CA ARG A 292 -9.00 -8.43 -44.37
C ARG A 292 -7.70 -9.07 -43.88
N GLN A 293 -7.07 -9.86 -44.74
CA GLN A 293 -5.74 -10.42 -44.50
C GLN A 293 -4.72 -9.27 -44.39
N GLY A 294 -4.27 -8.96 -43.17
CA GLY A 294 -3.39 -7.82 -42.86
C GLY A 294 -3.82 -6.96 -41.65
N ASP A 295 -5.02 -7.16 -41.11
CA ASP A 295 -5.50 -6.40 -39.94
C ASP A 295 -4.72 -6.75 -38.67
N THR A 296 -4.44 -5.74 -37.85
CA THR A 296 -3.77 -5.88 -36.55
C THR A 296 -4.47 -6.94 -35.69
N PRO A 297 -3.72 -7.85 -35.04
CA PRO A 297 -4.32 -8.83 -34.15
C PRO A 297 -5.07 -8.10 -33.02
N LEU A 298 -6.21 -8.68 -32.64
CA LEU A 298 -7.05 -8.17 -31.55
C LEU A 298 -6.70 -8.97 -30.31
N VAL A 299 -6.62 -8.30 -29.18
CA VAL A 299 -6.37 -8.91 -27.88
C VAL A 299 -7.54 -8.56 -26.96
N THR A 300 -8.07 -9.59 -26.31
CA THR A 300 -9.07 -9.41 -25.27
C THR A 300 -8.37 -9.26 -23.93
N VAL A 301 -8.69 -8.24 -23.17
CA VAL A 301 -8.06 -7.90 -21.90
C VAL A 301 -9.09 -7.94 -20.78
N TYR A 302 -8.76 -8.61 -19.69
CA TYR A 302 -9.55 -8.63 -18.46
C TYR A 302 -9.45 -7.30 -17.72
N LEU A 303 -10.57 -6.78 -17.25
CA LEU A 303 -10.62 -5.60 -16.41
C LEU A 303 -11.37 -5.92 -15.12
N GLY A 304 -10.72 -5.70 -13.98
CA GLY A 304 -11.25 -5.95 -12.64
C GLY A 304 -11.13 -4.72 -11.76
N CYS A 305 -12.19 -4.40 -11.01
CA CYS A 305 -12.25 -3.22 -10.14
C CYS A 305 -12.91 -3.56 -8.80
N TYR A 306 -12.26 -3.19 -7.69
CA TYR A 306 -12.87 -3.28 -6.36
C TYR A 306 -13.70 -2.02 -6.08
N ALA A 307 -15.01 -2.16 -6.03
CA ALA A 307 -15.95 -1.06 -5.79
C ALA A 307 -17.20 -1.59 -5.05
N PRO A 308 -17.07 -1.94 -3.76
CA PRO A 308 -18.13 -2.65 -3.04
C PRO A 308 -19.43 -1.84 -2.91
N ALA A 309 -19.32 -0.53 -2.72
CA ALA A 309 -20.44 0.40 -2.57
C ALA A 309 -20.98 0.94 -3.92
N ALA A 310 -20.41 0.51 -5.05
CA ALA A 310 -20.88 0.97 -6.35
C ALA A 310 -22.26 0.39 -6.69
N GLU A 311 -23.06 1.18 -7.38
CA GLU A 311 -24.27 0.72 -8.06
C GLU A 311 -23.98 0.39 -9.52
N ARG A 312 -23.07 1.15 -10.16
CA ARG A 312 -22.60 0.91 -11.52
C ARG A 312 -21.11 1.20 -11.63
N VAL A 313 -20.41 0.38 -12.40
CA VAL A 313 -19.00 0.59 -12.76
C VAL A 313 -18.86 0.53 -14.27
N SER A 314 -18.32 1.57 -14.87
CA SER A 314 -18.00 1.59 -16.30
C SER A 314 -16.50 1.68 -16.53
N VAL A 315 -16.03 1.10 -17.63
CA VAL A 315 -14.70 1.37 -18.16
C VAL A 315 -14.80 2.53 -19.13
N VAL A 316 -13.90 3.49 -18.99
CA VAL A 316 -13.77 4.63 -19.90
C VAL A 316 -12.34 4.73 -20.41
N GLY A 317 -12.15 5.27 -21.60
CA GLY A 317 -10.82 5.50 -22.14
C GLY A 317 -10.86 6.06 -23.55
N ALA A 318 -9.68 6.10 -24.17
CA ALA A 318 -9.54 6.55 -25.56
C ALA A 318 -10.45 5.78 -26.54
N PHE A 319 -10.70 4.50 -26.26
CA PHE A 319 -11.51 3.58 -27.08
C PHE A 319 -13.03 3.80 -27.03
N ASN A 320 -13.53 4.65 -26.13
CA ASN A 320 -14.95 5.01 -26.07
C ASN A 320 -15.16 6.51 -25.82
N HIS A 321 -14.17 7.32 -26.23
CA HIS A 321 -14.19 8.78 -26.06
C HIS A 321 -14.46 9.23 -24.62
N TRP A 322 -13.99 8.45 -23.64
CA TRP A 322 -14.17 8.70 -22.21
C TRP A 322 -15.64 8.78 -21.76
N GLN A 323 -16.56 8.11 -22.47
CA GLN A 323 -18.00 8.15 -22.17
C GLN A 323 -18.41 7.04 -21.20
N PRO A 324 -18.92 7.37 -19.99
CA PRO A 324 -19.46 6.37 -19.07
C PRO A 324 -20.73 5.69 -19.60
N GLY A 325 -21.08 4.55 -19.02
CA GLY A 325 -22.32 3.82 -19.32
C GLY A 325 -22.27 2.94 -20.57
N GLN A 326 -21.26 3.07 -21.43
CA GLN A 326 -21.11 2.21 -22.61
C GLN A 326 -20.55 0.82 -22.27
N PHE A 327 -19.47 0.76 -21.49
CA PHE A 327 -18.76 -0.49 -21.14
C PHE A 327 -18.95 -0.79 -19.65
N LEU A 328 -20.11 -1.33 -19.29
CA LEU A 328 -20.53 -1.57 -17.91
C LEU A 328 -20.00 -2.91 -17.36
N LEU A 329 -19.15 -2.85 -16.35
CA LEU A 329 -18.71 -4.06 -15.65
C LEU A 329 -19.90 -4.75 -14.95
N THR A 330 -19.75 -6.06 -14.77
CA THR A 330 -20.70 -6.88 -14.01
C THR A 330 -20.19 -7.10 -12.59
N ARG A 331 -21.12 -7.14 -11.62
CA ARG A 331 -20.79 -7.37 -10.22
C ARG A 331 -20.33 -8.81 -10.04
N HIS A 332 -19.22 -8.99 -9.34
CA HIS A 332 -18.65 -10.26 -8.92
C HIS A 332 -18.67 -10.36 -7.38
N THR A 333 -17.96 -11.34 -6.82
CA THR A 333 -17.93 -11.67 -5.39
C THR A 333 -17.06 -10.66 -4.65
N ALA A 334 -17.24 -10.59 -3.32
CA ALA A 334 -16.39 -9.77 -2.44
C ALA A 334 -16.26 -8.29 -2.86
N GLY A 335 -17.31 -7.70 -3.46
CA GLY A 335 -17.31 -6.28 -3.85
C GLY A 335 -16.54 -5.95 -5.13
N TRP A 336 -16.11 -6.97 -5.88
CA TRP A 336 -15.44 -6.79 -7.16
C TRP A 336 -16.42 -6.64 -8.32
N TRP A 337 -15.94 -5.99 -9.37
CA TRP A 337 -16.60 -5.83 -10.65
C TRP A 337 -15.65 -6.25 -11.74
N HIS A 338 -16.16 -6.86 -12.81
CA HIS A 338 -15.31 -7.33 -13.89
C HIS A 338 -15.99 -7.35 -15.27
N GLY A 339 -15.15 -7.41 -16.29
CA GLY A 339 -15.53 -7.49 -17.70
C GLY A 339 -14.29 -7.63 -18.57
N ALA A 340 -14.50 -7.68 -19.88
CA ALA A 340 -13.41 -7.80 -20.84
C ALA A 340 -13.57 -6.80 -21.98
N ILE A 341 -12.46 -6.27 -22.48
CA ILE A 341 -12.43 -5.41 -23.66
C ILE A 341 -11.51 -5.99 -24.72
N THR A 342 -11.97 -5.99 -25.97
CA THR A 342 -11.20 -6.44 -27.13
C THR A 342 -10.74 -5.23 -27.93
N LEU A 343 -9.42 -5.06 -28.04
CA LEU A 343 -8.77 -3.92 -28.68
C LEU A 343 -7.64 -4.39 -29.62
N PRO A 344 -7.30 -3.62 -30.67
CA PRO A 344 -6.07 -3.82 -31.42
C PRO A 344 -4.81 -3.71 -30.55
N ILE A 345 -3.67 -4.19 -31.05
CA ILE A 345 -2.36 -3.87 -30.47
C ILE A 345 -2.17 -2.35 -30.43
N GLY A 346 -1.76 -1.84 -29.27
CA GLY A 346 -1.51 -0.43 -29.04
C GLY A 346 -1.63 -0.02 -27.57
N PRO A 347 -1.20 1.21 -27.24
CA PRO A 347 -1.39 1.79 -25.93
C PRO A 347 -2.76 2.46 -25.80
N TYR A 348 -3.50 2.16 -24.73
CA TYR A 348 -4.80 2.77 -24.45
C TYR A 348 -4.88 3.28 -23.01
N ALA A 349 -5.01 4.61 -22.86
CA ALA A 349 -5.30 5.22 -21.58
C ALA A 349 -6.77 4.96 -21.18
N TYR A 350 -6.98 4.56 -19.93
CA TYR A 350 -8.30 4.25 -19.38
C TYR A 350 -8.42 4.56 -17.88
N ARG A 351 -9.66 4.54 -17.40
CA ARG A 351 -10.05 4.59 -15.98
C ARG A 351 -11.35 3.80 -15.76
N PHE A 352 -11.67 3.57 -14.49
CA PHE A 352 -13.02 3.20 -14.08
C PHE A 352 -13.83 4.44 -13.72
N TRP A 353 -15.11 4.42 -14.04
CA TRP A 353 -16.13 5.37 -13.62
C TRP A 353 -17.08 4.68 -12.66
N ILE A 354 -17.15 5.17 -11.41
CA ILE A 354 -17.89 4.54 -10.33
C ILE A 354 -19.05 5.43 -9.91
N GLU A 355 -20.27 4.95 -10.11
CA GLU A 355 -21.50 5.57 -9.59
C GLU A 355 -21.90 4.87 -8.29
N SER A 356 -22.13 5.65 -7.23
CA SER A 356 -22.50 5.15 -5.89
C SER A 356 -23.41 6.14 -5.17
N PRO A 357 -24.09 5.75 -4.08
CA PRO A 357 -24.96 6.65 -3.33
C PRO A 357 -24.25 7.91 -2.82
N THR A 358 -22.95 7.79 -2.50
CA THR A 358 -22.12 8.91 -2.03
C THR A 358 -21.49 9.73 -3.16
N ALA A 359 -21.54 9.24 -4.40
CA ALA A 359 -21.02 9.90 -5.59
C ALA A 359 -21.98 9.66 -6.77
N PRO A 360 -23.18 10.27 -6.75
CA PRO A 360 -24.21 10.03 -7.76
C PRO A 360 -23.80 10.55 -9.16
N ASN A 361 -22.92 11.54 -9.21
CA ASN A 361 -22.36 12.08 -10.46
C ASN A 361 -21.11 11.33 -10.93
N GLY A 362 -20.81 10.18 -10.33
CA GLY A 362 -19.67 9.34 -10.66
C GLY A 362 -18.32 9.86 -10.16
N GLN A 363 -17.41 8.94 -9.92
CA GLN A 363 -16.02 9.23 -9.56
C GLN A 363 -15.06 8.44 -10.46
N TRP A 364 -14.00 9.10 -10.92
CA TRP A 364 -12.89 8.46 -11.60
C TRP A 364 -12.03 7.65 -10.62
N LEU A 365 -11.71 6.42 -11.00
CA LEU A 365 -10.74 5.58 -10.31
C LEU A 365 -9.71 5.05 -11.32
N ALA A 366 -8.42 5.32 -11.07
CA ALA A 366 -7.35 4.63 -11.79
C ALA A 366 -7.34 3.16 -11.37
N ASP A 367 -7.06 2.26 -12.31
CA ASP A 367 -7.03 0.83 -12.04
C ASP A 367 -5.94 0.50 -11.01
N PRO A 368 -6.32 0.10 -9.78
CA PRO A 368 -5.34 -0.19 -8.74
C PRO A 368 -4.52 -1.44 -9.05
N GLU A 369 -5.03 -2.35 -9.90
CA GLU A 369 -4.35 -3.60 -10.25
C GLU A 369 -3.38 -3.48 -11.43
N ASN A 370 -3.47 -2.39 -12.20
CA ASN A 370 -2.59 -2.14 -13.33
C ASN A 370 -1.44 -1.20 -12.95
N ASP A 371 -0.23 -1.74 -12.94
CA ASP A 371 0.99 -0.99 -12.64
C ASP A 371 1.38 0.00 -13.76
N ALA A 372 0.86 -0.17 -14.98
CA ALA A 372 1.14 0.71 -16.11
C ALA A 372 0.24 1.95 -16.07
N THR A 373 0.87 3.13 -16.11
CA THR A 373 0.19 4.42 -15.99
C THR A 373 0.77 5.46 -16.94
N VAL A 374 -0.03 6.45 -17.31
CA VAL A 374 0.39 7.60 -18.13
C VAL A 374 -0.10 8.92 -17.52
N GLU A 375 0.63 10.00 -17.75
CA GLU A 375 0.25 11.34 -17.29
C GLU A 375 -1.12 11.75 -17.86
N SER A 376 -1.90 12.43 -17.04
CA SER A 376 -3.30 12.78 -17.32
C SER A 376 -3.57 14.28 -17.34
N GLY A 377 -2.62 15.11 -16.88
CA GLY A 377 -2.86 16.52 -16.57
C GLY A 377 -3.70 16.77 -15.30
N TYR A 378 -4.13 15.70 -14.59
CA TYR A 378 -4.85 15.78 -13.31
C TYR A 378 -3.96 15.31 -12.14
N GLN A 379 -4.49 15.43 -10.92
CA GLN A 379 -3.78 14.98 -9.70
C GLN A 379 -3.46 13.47 -9.69
N THR A 380 -4.28 12.65 -10.36
CA THR A 380 -4.06 11.21 -10.49
C THR A 380 -3.73 10.85 -11.94
N GLN A 381 -2.91 9.84 -12.17
CA GLN A 381 -2.56 9.37 -13.53
C GLN A 381 -3.70 8.58 -14.18
N HIS A 382 -3.64 8.35 -15.49
CA HIS A 382 -4.47 7.35 -16.16
C HIS A 382 -3.80 5.98 -16.06
N SER A 383 -4.59 4.92 -16.03
CA SER A 383 -4.06 3.56 -16.25
C SER A 383 -3.84 3.34 -17.75
N LEU A 384 -2.86 2.53 -18.09
CA LEU A 384 -2.45 2.29 -19.47
C LEU A 384 -2.57 0.80 -19.79
N LEU A 385 -3.37 0.45 -20.79
CA LEU A 385 -3.32 -0.89 -21.38
C LEU A 385 -2.23 -0.88 -22.45
N GLU A 386 -1.16 -1.63 -22.21
CA GLU A 386 -0.12 -1.90 -23.21
C GLU A 386 -0.44 -3.26 -23.86
N ILE A 387 -1.09 -3.20 -25.01
CA ILE A 387 -1.44 -4.39 -25.77
C ILE A 387 -0.36 -4.57 -26.83
N GLY A 388 0.61 -5.48 -26.62
CA GLY A 388 1.72 -5.70 -27.56
C GLY A 388 2.72 -6.75 -27.08
#